data_AF-A0AAV4HTN1-F1
#
_entry.id   AF-A0AAV4HTN1-F1
#
_cell.length_a   1.000
_cell.length_b   1.000
_cell.length_c   1.000
_cell.angle_alpha   90.00
_cell.angle_beta   90.00
_cell.angle_gamma   90.00
#
_symmetry.space_group_name_H-M   'P 1'
#
loop_
_entity.id
_entity.type
_entity.pdbx_description
1 polymer ?
#
loop_
_entity_poly.entity_id
_entity_poly.type
_entity_poly.pdbx_seq_one_letter_code
_entity_poly.pdbx_strand_id
1 'polypeptide(L)'
;MAEKENGEDAPPTFITSYLKEMERAKTLGKNTTLCKEQLRVNLQQMFIAGTDTTATTLSWFMVYMLIYPDIQKKMYEEICRVTGPDRLPDMQDKISLPYTSAVIMESQRLGSIAPQR
;
A
#
# COMPACT_ATOMS: atom_id res chain seq x y z
N MET A 1 30.59 26.12 -7.53
CA MET A 1 29.37 26.62 -6.90
C MET A 1 28.65 25.39 -6.36
N ALA A 2 28.70 25.16 -5.05
CA ALA A 2 28.06 24.01 -4.43
C ALA A 2 26.57 24.35 -4.25
N GLU A 3 25.70 23.66 -4.99
CA GLU A 3 24.26 23.70 -4.75
C GLU A 3 24.00 23.16 -3.35
N LYS A 4 23.45 24.02 -2.48
CA LYS A 4 22.82 23.57 -1.24
C LYS A 4 21.58 22.79 -1.64
N GLU A 5 21.66 21.45 -1.62
CA GLU A 5 20.48 20.58 -1.52
C GLU A 5 19.80 20.83 -0.16
N ASN A 6 19.17 21.99 0.02
CA ASN A 6 18.37 22.25 1.20
C ASN A 6 17.00 21.62 0.95
N GLY A 7 16.89 20.32 1.24
CA GLY A 7 15.65 19.53 1.15
C GLY A 7 14.56 19.92 2.16
N GLU A 8 14.54 21.17 2.62
CA GLU A 8 13.57 21.70 3.58
C GLU A 8 12.19 21.96 2.96
N ASP A 9 12.11 22.08 1.62
CA ASP A 9 10.86 22.37 0.90
C ASP A 9 10.29 21.17 0.13
N ALA A 10 10.90 19.98 0.28
CA ALA A 10 10.42 18.77 -0.36
C ALA A 10 9.23 18.18 0.43
N PRO A 11 8.18 17.67 -0.25
CA PRO A 11 7.04 17.07 0.42
C PRO A 11 7.47 15.93 1.36
N PRO A 12 6.71 15.68 2.45
CA PRO A 12 7.03 14.61 3.38
C PRO A 12 6.93 13.26 2.67
N THR A 13 8.07 12.61 2.51
CA THR A 13 8.20 11.27 1.95
C THR A 13 9.00 10.41 2.91
N PHE A 14 9.03 9.10 2.67
CA PHE A 14 9.91 8.20 3.41
C PHE A 14 11.37 8.66 3.32
N ILE A 15 11.82 9.14 2.14
CA ILE A 15 13.19 9.60 1.90
C ILE A 15 13.49 10.84 2.73
N THR A 16 12.67 11.89 2.65
CA THR A 16 12.91 13.14 3.38
C THR A 16 12.84 12.93 4.89
N SER A 17 11.93 12.07 5.36
CA SER A 17 11.82 11.69 6.77
C SER A 17 13.05 10.91 7.26
N TYR A 18 13.55 9.96 6.45
CA TYR A 18 14.73 9.16 6.79
C TYR A 18 15.99 10.03 6.86
N LEU A 19 16.20 10.93 5.89
CA LEU A 19 17.33 11.85 5.88
C LEU A 19 17.29 12.82 7.07
N LYS A 20 16.11 13.33 7.42
CA LYS A 20 15.93 14.17 8.62
C LYS A 20 16.27 13.43 9.91
N GLU A 21 15.84 12.18 10.02
CA GLU A 21 16.16 11.35 11.20
C GLU A 21 17.64 10.95 11.25
N MET A 22 18.29 10.74 10.10
CA MET A 22 19.74 10.55 10.01
C MET A 22 20.51 11.75 10.56
N GLU A 23 20.15 12.97 10.16
CA GLU A 23 20.79 14.19 10.66
C GLU A 23 20.53 14.39 12.16
N ARG A 24 19.29 14.14 12.62
CA ARG A 24 18.96 14.16 14.05
C ARG A 24 19.77 13.16 14.87
N ALA A 25 19.96 11.94 14.36
CA ALA A 25 20.74 10.93 15.06
C ALA A 25 22.23 11.32 15.16
N LYS A 26 22.78 11.97 14.12
CA LYS A 26 24.14 12.52 14.14
C LYS A 26 24.30 13.64 15.16
N THR A 27 23.37 14.60 15.22
CA THR A 27 23.45 15.72 16.17
C THR A 27 23.36 15.26 17.63
N LEU A 28 22.61 14.18 17.89
CA LEU A 28 22.48 13.58 19.21
C LEU A 28 23.61 12.59 19.58
N GLY A 29 24.57 12.34 18.67
CA GLY A 29 25.63 11.35 18.90
C GLY A 29 25.09 9.93 19.13
N LYS A 30 23.91 9.61 18.61
CA LYS A 30 23.24 8.32 18.83
C LYS A 30 23.87 7.25 17.93
N ASN A 31 24.24 6.11 18.52
CA ASN A 31 24.61 4.93 17.75
C ASN A 31 23.39 4.42 16.98
N THR A 32 23.47 4.44 15.64
CA THR A 32 22.37 4.07 14.75
C THR A 32 22.89 3.34 13.52
N THR A 33 22.05 2.49 12.96
CA THR A 33 22.28 1.82 11.67
C THR A 33 21.77 2.66 10.49
N LEU A 34 21.19 3.83 10.75
CA LEU A 34 20.66 4.72 9.72
C LEU A 34 21.80 5.26 8.84
N CYS A 35 21.92 4.73 7.64
CA CYS A 35 22.92 5.13 6.65
C CYS A 35 22.31 5.14 5.24
N LYS A 36 23.00 5.78 4.29
CA LYS A 36 22.52 5.87 2.90
C LYS A 36 22.34 4.50 2.24
N GLU A 37 23.17 3.52 2.61
CA GLU A 37 23.04 2.15 2.07
C GLU A 37 21.77 1.48 2.60
N GLN A 38 21.48 1.60 3.90
CA GLN A 38 20.26 1.06 4.48
C GLN A 38 19.01 1.75 3.92
N LEU A 39 19.07 3.06 3.65
CA LEU A 39 18.00 3.77 2.95
C LEU A 39 17.73 3.16 1.57
N ARG A 40 18.78 2.92 0.77
CA ARG A 40 18.66 2.30 -0.54
C ARG A 40 18.03 0.91 -0.46
N VAL A 41 18.54 0.06 0.44
CA VAL A 41 18.03 -1.31 0.63
C VAL A 41 16.57 -1.26 1.06
N ASN A 42 16.20 -0.40 2.01
CA ASN A 42 14.82 -0.26 2.47
C ASN A 42 13.87 0.18 1.36
N LEU A 43 14.28 1.14 0.52
CA LEU A 43 13.49 1.57 -0.63
C LEU A 43 13.28 0.42 -1.61
N GLN A 44 14.35 -0.30 -1.96
CA GLN A 44 14.26 -1.46 -2.85
C GLN A 44 13.32 -2.53 -2.29
N GLN A 45 13.43 -2.86 -1.00
CA GLN A 45 12.54 -3.83 -0.34
C GLN A 45 11.08 -3.35 -0.34
N MET A 46 10.82 -2.06 -0.07
CA MET A 46 9.46 -1.52 -0.09
C MET A 46 8.81 -1.63 -1.47
N PHE A 47 9.57 -1.37 -2.55
CA PHE A 47 9.09 -1.55 -3.91
C PHE A 47 8.82 -3.01 -4.26
N ILE A 48 9.79 -3.91 -4.02
CA ILE A 48 9.63 -5.33 -4.35
C ILE A 48 8.46 -5.94 -3.56
N ALA A 49 8.44 -5.73 -2.24
CA ALA A 49 7.39 -6.25 -1.38
C ALA A 49 6.01 -5.68 -1.74
N GLY A 50 5.93 -4.39 -2.10
CA GLY A 50 4.69 -3.75 -2.51
C GLY A 50 4.19 -4.21 -3.88
N THR A 51 5.07 -4.36 -4.86
CA THR A 51 4.69 -4.66 -6.25
C THR A 51 4.26 -6.11 -6.43
N ASP A 52 5.13 -7.07 -6.11
CA ASP A 52 4.87 -8.48 -6.45
C ASP A 52 3.66 -9.03 -5.67
N THR A 53 3.53 -8.66 -4.40
CA THR A 53 2.44 -9.15 -3.55
C THR A 53 1.10 -8.55 -3.95
N THR A 54 1.02 -7.24 -4.20
CA THR A 54 -0.25 -6.59 -4.57
C THR A 54 -0.71 -7.02 -5.97
N ALA A 55 0.22 -7.15 -6.93
CA ALA A 55 -0.10 -7.66 -8.26
C ALA A 55 -0.65 -9.10 -8.21
N THR A 56 -0.04 -9.96 -7.39
CA THR A 56 -0.53 -11.33 -7.18
C THR A 56 -1.90 -11.35 -6.52
N THR A 57 -2.13 -10.49 -5.52
CA THR A 57 -3.43 -10.36 -4.84
C THR A 57 -4.53 -9.96 -5.84
N LEU A 58 -4.27 -8.95 -6.66
CA LEU A 58 -5.23 -8.46 -7.66
C LEU A 58 -5.52 -9.52 -8.72
N SER A 59 -4.50 -10.28 -9.14
CA SER A 59 -4.65 -11.36 -10.11
C SER A 59 -5.59 -12.46 -9.58
N TRP A 60 -5.40 -12.90 -8.33
CA TRP A 60 -6.29 -13.87 -7.68
C TRP A 60 -7.70 -13.31 -7.51
N PHE A 61 -7.82 -12.06 -7.08
CA PHE A 61 -9.12 -11.40 -6.95
C PHE A 61 -9.89 -11.41 -8.28
N MET A 62 -9.23 -11.06 -9.40
CA MET A 62 -9.84 -11.11 -10.73
C MET A 62 -10.30 -12.52 -11.11
N VAL A 63 -9.48 -13.53 -10.84
CA VAL A 63 -9.84 -14.94 -11.08
C VAL A 63 -11.11 -15.32 -10.30
N TYR A 64 -11.23 -14.92 -9.03
CA TYR A 64 -12.43 -15.20 -8.24
C TYR A 64 -13.67 -14.44 -8.75
N MET A 65 -13.52 -13.20 -9.24
CA MET A 65 -14.64 -12.48 -9.84
C MET A 65 -15.14 -13.16 -11.12
N LEU A 66 -14.24 -13.73 -11.93
CA LEU A 66 -14.59 -14.48 -13.14
C LEU A 66 -15.27 -15.82 -12.83
N ILE A 67 -14.83 -16.53 -11.77
CA ILE A 67 -15.39 -17.83 -11.37
C ILE A 67 -16.73 -17.66 -10.65
N TYR A 68 -16.91 -16.55 -9.91
CA TYR A 68 -18.09 -16.28 -9.09
C TYR A 68 -18.82 -14.98 -9.52
N PRO A 69 -19.44 -14.95 -10.71
CA PRO A 69 -20.08 -13.74 -11.24
C PRO A 69 -21.22 -13.21 -10.34
N ASP A 70 -21.92 -14.09 -9.62
CA ASP A 70 -22.96 -13.70 -8.66
C ASP A 70 -22.39 -12.89 -7.47
N ILE A 71 -21.18 -13.24 -7.01
CA ILE A 71 -20.49 -12.51 -5.94
C ILE A 71 -20.04 -11.15 -6.46
N GLN A 72 -19.47 -11.10 -7.67
CA GLN A 72 -19.09 -9.84 -8.32
C GLN A 72 -20.30 -8.90 -8.47
N LYS A 73 -21.46 -9.44 -8.89
CA LYS A 73 -22.69 -8.65 -9.04
C LYS A 73 -23.16 -8.07 -7.70
N LYS A 74 -23.22 -8.87 -6.64
CA LYS A 74 -23.60 -8.40 -5.29
C LYS A 74 -22.65 -7.33 -4.76
N MET A 75 -21.35 -7.49 -4.99
CA MET A 75 -20.34 -6.50 -4.62
C MET A 75 -20.56 -5.18 -5.38
N TYR A 76 -20.81 -5.26 -6.70
CA TYR A 76 -21.11 -4.08 -7.50
C TYR A 76 -22.39 -3.37 -7.04
N GLU A 77 -23.45 -4.12 -6.73
CA GLU A 77 -24.69 -3.57 -6.18
C GLU A 77 -24.48 -2.85 -4.84
N GLU A 78 -23.65 -3.41 -3.95
CA GLU A 78 -23.29 -2.73 -2.70
C GLU A 78 -22.53 -1.42 -2.97
N ILE A 79 -21.53 -1.46 -3.85
CA ILE A 79 -20.73 -0.29 -4.21
C ILE A 79 -21.62 0.81 -4.78
N CYS A 80 -22.43 0.51 -5.79
CA CYS A 80 -23.35 1.48 -6.39
C CYS A 80 -24.35 2.06 -5.40
N ARG A 81 -24.81 1.27 -4.43
CA ARG A 81 -25.72 1.75 -3.38
C ARG A 81 -25.05 2.77 -2.45
N VAL A 82 -23.76 2.60 -2.15
CA VAL A 82 -23.01 3.48 -1.23
C VAL A 82 -22.49 4.72 -1.94
N THR A 83 -21.97 4.57 -3.16
CA THR A 83 -21.38 5.69 -3.89
C THR A 83 -22.42 6.50 -4.66
N GLY A 84 -23.51 5.87 -5.11
CA GLY A 84 -24.40 6.45 -6.11
C GLY A 84 -23.80 6.41 -7.51
N PRO A 85 -24.53 6.94 -8.52
CA PRO A 85 -24.14 6.85 -9.93
C PRO A 85 -23.03 7.84 -10.35
N ASP A 86 -22.82 8.91 -9.58
CA ASP A 86 -22.06 10.08 -10.05
C ASP A 86 -20.63 10.18 -9.50
N ARG A 87 -20.20 9.23 -8.63
CA ARG A 87 -18.85 9.24 -8.06
C ARG A 87 -18.23 7.85 -7.99
N LEU A 88 -16.91 7.83 -8.06
CA LEU A 88 -16.11 6.64 -7.78
C LEU A 88 -15.98 6.44 -6.26
N PRO A 89 -15.77 5.19 -5.80
CA PRO A 89 -15.50 4.90 -4.40
C PRO A 89 -14.23 5.58 -3.90
N ASP A 90 -14.24 6.05 -2.67
CA ASP A 90 -13.06 6.52 -1.95
C ASP A 90 -12.77 5.70 -0.69
N MET A 91 -11.69 6.03 0.03
CA MET A 91 -11.29 5.29 1.23
C MET A 91 -12.22 5.51 2.43
N GLN A 92 -13.02 6.59 2.45
CA GLN A 92 -13.98 6.86 3.52
C GLN A 92 -15.19 5.93 3.40
N ASP A 93 -15.56 5.55 2.18
CA ASP A 93 -16.66 4.61 1.90
C ASP A 93 -16.42 3.19 2.41
N LYS A 94 -15.15 2.82 2.67
CA LYS A 94 -14.78 1.47 3.10
C LYS A 94 -15.61 0.96 4.29
N ILE A 95 -15.93 1.85 5.24
CA ILE A 95 -16.73 1.51 6.43
C ILE A 95 -18.16 1.11 6.05
N SER A 96 -18.69 1.69 4.97
CA SER A 96 -20.02 1.43 4.43
C SER A 96 -20.05 0.29 3.41
N LEU A 97 -18.90 -0.36 3.12
CA LEU A 97 -18.75 -1.47 2.18
C LEU A 97 -18.36 -2.79 2.88
N PRO A 98 -19.19 -3.32 3.80
CA PRO A 98 -18.86 -4.53 4.55
C PRO A 98 -18.80 -5.78 3.68
N TYR A 99 -19.67 -5.93 2.67
CA TYR A 99 -19.65 -7.10 1.79
C TYR A 99 -18.42 -7.09 0.88
N THR A 100 -18.10 -5.95 0.27
CA THR A 100 -16.88 -5.74 -0.52
C THR A 100 -15.64 -6.05 0.30
N SER A 101 -15.59 -5.56 1.55
CA SER A 101 -14.49 -5.87 2.48
C SER A 101 -14.38 -7.37 2.76
N ALA A 102 -15.51 -8.05 2.98
CA ALA A 102 -15.54 -9.50 3.19
C ALA A 102 -15.05 -10.28 1.96
N VAL A 103 -15.45 -9.87 0.75
CA VAL A 103 -15.01 -10.50 -0.51
C VAL A 103 -13.51 -10.35 -0.71
N ILE A 104 -12.93 -9.17 -0.43
CA ILE A 104 -11.48 -8.95 -0.49
C ILE A 104 -10.76 -9.86 0.51
N MET A 105 -11.24 -9.90 1.76
CA MET A 105 -10.65 -10.76 2.80
C MET A 105 -10.72 -12.24 2.43
N GLU A 106 -11.85 -12.71 1.89
CA GLU A 106 -12.00 -14.10 1.47
C GLU A 106 -11.12 -14.44 0.26
N SER A 107 -10.98 -13.49 -0.69
CA SER A 107 -10.07 -13.64 -1.82
C SER A 107 -8.61 -13.80 -1.35
N GLN A 108 -8.19 -13.05 -0.33
CA GLN A 108 -6.87 -13.20 0.28
C GLN A 108 -6.72 -14.50 1.07
N ARG A 109 -7.79 -14.97 1.74
CA ARG A 109 -7.79 -16.25 2.45
C ARG A 109 -7.59 -17.43 1.49
N LEU A 110 -8.25 -17.39 0.33
CA LEU A 110 -8.17 -18.43 -0.69
C LEU A 110 -6.89 -18.33 -1.53
N GLY A 111 -6.53 -17.12 -1.97
CA GLY A 111 -5.34 -16.81 -2.76
C GLY A 111 -4.14 -16.40 -1.91
N SER A 112 -3.83 -17.15 -0.85
CA SER A 112 -2.70 -16.83 0.04
C SER A 112 -1.40 -16.73 -0.76
N ILE A 113 -0.77 -15.55 -0.72
CA ILE A 113 0.44 -15.22 -1.49
C ILE A 113 1.68 -15.92 -0.91
N ALA A 114 1.65 -16.20 0.39
CA ALA A 114 2.71 -16.91 1.11
C ALA A 114 2.10 -18.07 1.90
N PRO A 115 1.74 -19.18 1.22
CA PRO A 115 1.23 -20.35 1.91
C PRO A 115 2.35 -20.95 2.77
N GLN A 116 2.16 -20.94 4.08
CA GLN A 116 3.01 -21.69 4.99
C GLN A 116 2.61 -23.16 4.87
N ARG A 117 3.59 -24.01 4.55
CA ARG A 117 3.41 -25.47 4.52
C ARG A 117 3.15 -26.03 5.92
#